data_AF-A0AAD1DUM2-F1
#
_entry.id   AF-A0AAD1DUM2-F1
#
_cell.length_a   1.000
_cell.length_b   1.000
_cell.length_c   1.000
_cell.angle_alpha   90.00
_cell.angle_beta   90.00
_cell.angle_gamma   90.00
#
_symmetry.space_group_name_H-M   'P 1'
#
loop_
_entity.id
_entity.type
_entity.pdbx_description
1 polymer ?
#
loop_
_entity_poly.entity_id
_entity_poly.type
_entity_poly.pdbx_seq_one_letter_code
_entity_poly.pdbx_strand_id
1 'polypeptide(L)'
;MRNILLLFCFVLFCSGLQGQSRQFIFSFNPKKFIQENKLDTASSGKLTFPLYDIEGKETKYIMLDKTSEALRKAKIFTFKGKSEDGTKLMTLTIASGKLTGSYLENGQAYYIEPLKENCKRKYKIYIKPRGEYQVGQPIDFVK
;
A
#
# COMPACT_ATOMS: atom_id res chain seq x y z
N MET A 1 -37.88 16.20 -32.09
CA MET A 1 -37.00 16.68 -31.00
C MET A 1 -37.00 15.75 -29.76
N ARG A 2 -37.07 14.41 -29.93
CA ARG A 2 -37.13 13.44 -28.80
C ARG A 2 -35.79 12.74 -28.51
N ASN A 3 -34.84 12.82 -29.46
CA ASN A 3 -33.56 12.11 -29.39
C ASN A 3 -32.41 12.95 -28.79
N ILE A 4 -32.57 14.27 -28.67
CA ILE A 4 -31.53 15.17 -28.12
C ILE A 4 -31.48 15.08 -26.58
N LEU A 5 -32.62 14.84 -25.93
CA LEU A 5 -32.73 14.72 -24.47
C LEU A 5 -32.01 13.46 -23.94
N LEU A 6 -32.05 12.36 -24.71
CA LEU A 6 -31.36 11.10 -24.37
C LEU A 6 -29.83 11.24 -24.43
N LEU A 7 -29.32 12.05 -25.37
CA LEU A 7 -27.89 12.31 -25.47
C LEU A 7 -27.38 13.10 -24.24
N PHE A 8 -28.16 14.06 -23.76
CA PHE A 8 -27.80 14.87 -22.59
C PHE A 8 -27.76 14.05 -21.28
N CYS A 9 -28.70 13.12 -21.11
CA CYS A 9 -28.67 12.19 -19.97
C CYS A 9 -27.46 11.25 -20.00
N PHE A 10 -27.00 10.84 -21.19
CA PHE A 10 -25.85 9.95 -21.33
C PHE A 10 -24.52 10.65 -20.97
N VAL A 11 -24.36 11.92 -21.36
CA VAL A 11 -23.15 12.71 -21.07
C VAL A 11 -23.02 13.00 -19.56
N LEU A 12 -24.15 13.23 -18.86
CA LEU A 12 -24.16 13.44 -17.41
C LEU A 12 -23.84 12.15 -16.62
N PHE A 13 -24.28 10.99 -17.09
CA PHE A 13 -23.96 9.70 -16.45
C PHE A 13 -22.49 9.30 -16.61
N CYS A 14 -21.85 9.59 -17.76
CA CYS A 14 -20.42 9.32 -17.95
C CYS A 14 -19.52 10.20 -17.07
N SER A 15 -19.98 11.40 -16.70
CA SER A 15 -19.22 12.37 -15.89
C SER A 15 -19.22 12.02 -14.39
N GLY A 16 -20.25 11.33 -13.90
CA GLY A 16 -20.43 11.00 -12.48
C GLY A 16 -19.56 9.84 -11.96
N LEU A 17 -18.96 9.04 -12.84
CA LEU A 17 -18.16 7.86 -12.49
C LEU A 17 -16.66 8.15 -12.33
N GLN A 18 -16.20 9.38 -12.61
CA GLN A 18 -14.77 9.72 -12.59
C GLN A 18 -14.21 10.09 -11.21
N GLY A 19 -14.99 9.96 -10.13
CA GLY A 19 -14.64 10.56 -8.83
C GLY A 19 -14.40 9.62 -7.65
N GLN A 20 -14.66 8.30 -7.74
CA GLN A 20 -14.39 7.43 -6.58
C GLN A 20 -12.90 7.12 -6.49
N SER A 21 -12.23 7.71 -5.49
CA SER A 21 -10.88 7.31 -5.10
C SER A 21 -10.88 5.79 -4.85
N ARG A 22 -10.29 5.03 -5.78
CA ARG A 22 -10.20 3.57 -5.63
C ARG A 22 -9.44 3.27 -4.35
N GLN A 23 -10.05 2.46 -3.49
CA GLN A 23 -9.42 1.93 -2.29
C GLN A 23 -9.83 0.47 -2.09
N PHE A 24 -8.91 -0.34 -1.60
CA PHE A 24 -9.18 -1.71 -1.19
C PHE A 24 -8.74 -1.92 0.25
N ILE A 25 -9.56 -2.59 1.05
CA ILE A 25 -9.28 -2.85 2.47
C ILE A 25 -9.00 -4.34 2.66
N PHE A 26 -7.89 -4.66 3.31
CA PHE A 26 -7.48 -6.03 3.58
C PHE A 26 -7.00 -6.21 5.02
N SER A 27 -6.83 -7.47 5.43
CA SER A 27 -6.28 -7.81 6.74
C SER A 27 -4.89 -8.42 6.61
N PHE A 28 -3.98 -8.02 7.50
CA PHE A 28 -2.63 -8.56 7.60
C PHE A 28 -2.15 -8.51 9.05
N ASN A 29 -1.35 -9.47 9.50
CA ASN A 29 -0.86 -9.50 10.88
C ASN A 29 0.68 -9.41 10.92
N PRO A 30 1.25 -8.19 11.06
CA PRO A 30 2.70 -8.01 11.05
C PRO A 30 3.42 -8.76 12.16
N LYS A 31 2.81 -8.85 13.36
CA LYS A 31 3.42 -9.55 14.50
C LYS A 31 3.58 -11.05 14.20
N LYS A 32 2.52 -11.66 13.66
CA LYS A 32 2.55 -13.07 13.25
C LYS A 32 3.60 -13.28 12.15
N PHE A 33 3.64 -12.40 11.15
CA PHE A 33 4.62 -12.47 10.06
C PHE A 33 6.07 -12.39 10.55
N ILE A 34 6.39 -11.45 11.47
CA ILE A 34 7.72 -11.32 12.08
C ILE A 34 8.15 -12.61 12.78
N GLN A 35 7.25 -13.20 13.56
CA GLN A 35 7.51 -14.42 14.34
C GLN A 35 7.76 -15.63 13.43
N GLU A 36 6.88 -15.86 12.46
CA GLU A 36 6.97 -16.99 11.54
C GLU A 36 8.23 -16.95 10.68
N ASN A 37 8.67 -15.74 10.29
CA ASN A 37 9.87 -15.54 9.46
C ASN A 37 11.14 -15.25 10.29
N LYS A 38 11.07 -15.34 11.62
CA LYS A 38 12.19 -15.09 12.55
C LYS A 38 12.96 -13.80 12.25
N LEU A 39 12.24 -12.73 11.88
CA LEU A 39 12.89 -11.50 11.42
C LEU A 39 13.73 -10.82 12.51
N ASP A 40 13.49 -11.11 13.78
CA ASP A 40 14.31 -10.57 14.87
C ASP A 40 15.77 -11.05 14.84
N THR A 41 16.03 -12.22 14.27
CA THR A 41 17.37 -12.83 14.16
C THR A 41 17.73 -12.89 12.68
N ALA A 42 18.39 -11.84 12.18
CA ALA A 42 18.92 -11.67 10.82
C ALA A 42 18.30 -12.59 9.75
N SER A 43 17.28 -12.11 9.03
CA SER A 43 16.73 -12.88 7.91
C SER A 43 17.65 -12.72 6.69
N SER A 44 18.24 -13.82 6.23
CA SER A 44 19.12 -13.85 5.05
C SER A 44 18.39 -14.36 3.79
N GLY A 45 17.09 -14.09 3.67
CA GLY A 45 16.23 -14.76 2.70
C GLY A 45 15.30 -13.86 1.89
N LYS A 46 14.85 -14.39 0.75
CA LYS A 46 13.65 -13.92 0.07
C LYS A 46 12.44 -14.27 0.93
N LEU A 47 11.56 -13.31 1.14
CA LEU A 47 10.31 -13.43 1.89
C LEU A 47 9.14 -13.26 0.94
N THR A 48 8.11 -14.07 1.10
CA THR A 48 6.88 -13.94 0.32
C THR A 48 5.81 -13.26 1.16
N PHE A 49 5.31 -12.12 0.68
CA PHE A 49 4.20 -11.40 1.29
C PHE A 49 2.91 -11.70 0.53
N PRO A 50 1.91 -12.36 1.15
CA PRO A 50 0.57 -12.50 0.59
C PRO A 50 -0.22 -11.21 0.85
N LEU A 51 -0.19 -10.29 -0.12
CA LEU A 51 -0.90 -9.02 -0.05
C LEU A 51 -1.93 -8.93 -1.18
N TYR A 52 -2.48 -7.75 -1.39
CA TYR A 52 -3.50 -7.49 -2.39
C TYR A 52 -3.05 -6.32 -3.27
N ASP A 53 -3.66 -6.17 -4.44
CA ASP A 53 -3.59 -4.94 -5.23
C ASP A 53 -4.80 -4.04 -4.98
N ILE A 54 -4.85 -2.92 -5.70
CA ILE A 54 -5.91 -1.92 -5.57
C ILE A 54 -7.29 -2.44 -6.00
N GLU A 55 -7.33 -3.48 -6.83
CA GLU A 55 -8.56 -4.12 -7.30
C GLU A 55 -8.96 -5.30 -6.38
N GLY A 56 -8.22 -5.52 -5.29
CA GLY A 56 -8.48 -6.57 -4.32
C GLY A 56 -8.03 -7.96 -4.75
N LYS A 57 -7.22 -8.06 -5.81
CA LYS A 57 -6.64 -9.33 -6.24
C LYS A 57 -5.47 -9.68 -5.33
N GLU A 58 -5.51 -10.88 -4.75
CA GLU A 58 -4.38 -11.41 -3.99
C GLU A 58 -3.15 -11.51 -4.89
N THR A 59 -2.05 -10.93 -4.44
CA THR A 59 -0.79 -10.84 -5.16
C THR A 59 0.35 -11.21 -4.22
N LYS A 60 1.15 -12.19 -4.64
CA LYS A 60 2.37 -12.57 -3.93
C LYS A 60 3.49 -11.62 -4.29
N TYR A 61 4.14 -11.05 -3.28
CA TYR A 61 5.32 -10.23 -3.46
C TYR A 61 6.55 -10.95 -2.93
N ILE A 62 7.54 -11.14 -3.81
CA ILE A 62 8.84 -11.73 -3.46
C ILE A 62 9.76 -10.59 -3.08
N MET A 63 10.05 -10.50 -1.78
CA MET A 63 10.71 -9.36 -1.15
C MET A 63 12.05 -9.77 -0.56
N LEU A 64 13.04 -8.89 -0.67
CA LEU A 64 14.31 -9.01 0.04
C LEU A 64 14.24 -8.21 1.33
N ASP A 65 14.71 -8.80 2.42
CA ASP A 65 14.96 -8.08 3.66
C ASP A 65 16.14 -7.11 3.46
N LYS A 66 15.86 -5.82 3.60
CA LYS A 66 16.83 -4.72 3.50
C LYS A 66 17.07 -4.05 4.85
N THR A 67 16.62 -4.68 5.92
CA THR A 67 16.71 -4.14 7.28
C THR A 67 18.15 -4.16 7.76
N SER A 68 18.70 -2.97 8.01
CA SER A 68 20.00 -2.81 8.66
C SER A 68 19.96 -3.31 10.11
N GLU A 69 21.12 -3.61 10.68
CA GLU A 69 21.20 -4.07 12.07
C GLU A 69 20.62 -3.05 13.06
N ALA A 70 20.89 -1.76 12.84
CA ALA A 70 20.37 -0.67 13.67
C ALA A 70 18.83 -0.61 13.64
N LEU A 71 18.22 -0.72 12.45
CA LEU A 71 16.76 -0.76 12.31
C LEU A 71 16.17 -2.02 12.95
N ARG A 72 16.85 -3.17 12.82
CA ARG A 72 16.41 -4.43 13.44
C ARG A 72 16.40 -4.34 14.97
N LYS A 73 17.44 -3.74 15.57
CA LYS A 73 17.49 -3.44 17.01
C LYS A 73 16.31 -2.56 17.44
N ALA A 74 15.93 -1.59 16.61
CA ALA A 74 14.75 -0.75 16.82
C ALA A 74 13.40 -1.41 16.45
N LYS A 75 13.39 -2.70 16.07
CA LYS A 75 12.20 -3.44 15.60
C LYS A 75 11.49 -2.78 14.41
N ILE A 76 12.29 -2.17 13.53
CA ILE A 76 11.87 -1.61 12.25
C ILE A 76 12.40 -2.53 11.16
N PHE A 77 11.52 -3.07 10.33
CA PHE A 77 11.89 -3.99 9.26
C PHE A 77 11.52 -3.41 7.91
N THR A 78 12.45 -3.36 6.96
CA THR A 78 12.25 -2.77 5.64
C THR A 78 12.50 -3.80 4.54
N PHE A 79 11.63 -3.83 3.54
CA PHE A 79 11.66 -4.82 2.47
C PHE A 79 11.52 -4.14 1.11
N LYS A 80 12.21 -4.70 0.11
CA LYS A 80 12.08 -4.27 -1.29
C LYS A 80 11.99 -5.47 -2.20
N GLY A 81 11.13 -5.41 -3.21
CA GLY A 81 10.94 -6.51 -4.13
C GLY A 81 9.90 -6.23 -5.19
N LYS A 82 9.30 -7.29 -5.71
CA LYS A 82 8.33 -7.20 -6.80
C LYS A 82 7.26 -8.28 -6.68
N SER A 83 6.13 -8.08 -7.36
CA SER A 83 5.13 -9.12 -7.55
C SER A 83 5.74 -10.34 -8.27
N GLU A 84 5.12 -11.51 -8.08
CA GLU A 84 5.52 -12.76 -8.74
C GLU A 84 5.58 -12.63 -10.28
N ASP A 85 4.65 -11.89 -10.88
CA ASP A 85 4.63 -11.57 -12.32
C ASP A 85 5.61 -10.47 -12.73
N GLY A 86 6.28 -9.82 -11.77
CA GLY A 86 7.26 -8.76 -11.99
C GLY A 86 6.70 -7.40 -12.39
N THR A 87 5.38 -7.23 -12.48
CA THR A 87 4.73 -5.99 -12.95
C THR A 87 4.67 -4.89 -11.89
N LYS A 88 4.70 -5.25 -10.60
CA LYS A 88 4.56 -4.32 -9.48
C LYS A 88 5.86 -4.27 -8.69
N LEU A 89 6.47 -3.10 -8.56
CA LEU A 89 7.66 -2.88 -7.72
C LEU A 89 7.23 -2.41 -6.33
N MET A 90 7.59 -3.13 -5.28
CA MET A 90 7.06 -2.92 -3.93
C MET A 90 8.16 -2.52 -2.94
N THR A 91 7.84 -1.60 -2.04
CA THR A 91 8.59 -1.29 -0.82
C THR A 91 7.66 -1.37 0.38
N LEU A 92 8.05 -2.13 1.41
CA LEU A 92 7.28 -2.31 2.64
C LEU A 92 8.13 -1.98 3.85
N THR A 93 7.49 -1.49 4.91
CA THR A 93 8.08 -1.31 6.23
C THR A 93 7.13 -1.85 7.29
N ILE A 94 7.66 -2.61 8.25
CA ILE A 94 6.95 -2.97 9.47
C ILE A 94 7.63 -2.25 10.65
N ALA A 95 6.90 -1.37 11.32
CA ALA A 95 7.37 -0.64 12.50
C ALA A 95 6.24 -0.54 13.53
N SER A 96 6.56 -0.64 14.82
CA SER A 96 5.56 -0.55 15.91
C SER A 96 4.36 -1.52 15.75
N GLY A 97 4.58 -2.65 15.07
CA GLY A 97 3.55 -3.66 14.76
C GLY A 97 2.56 -3.26 13.68
N LYS A 98 2.85 -2.22 12.88
CA LYS A 98 2.05 -1.75 11.75
C LYS A 98 2.81 -1.97 10.44
N LEU A 99 2.10 -2.33 9.38
CA LEU A 99 2.62 -2.38 8.00
C LEU A 99 2.35 -1.06 7.28
N THR A 100 3.37 -0.49 6.65
CA THR A 100 3.24 0.60 5.67
C THR A 100 4.02 0.27 4.42
N GLY A 101 3.70 0.91 3.31
CA GLY A 101 4.48 0.75 2.10
C GLY A 101 3.85 1.35 0.88
N SER A 102 4.43 1.03 -0.26
CA SER A 102 3.90 1.43 -1.56
C SER A 102 4.36 0.47 -2.64
N TYR A 103 3.58 0.40 -3.72
CA TYR A 103 4.04 -0.21 -4.96
C TYR A 103 3.83 0.69 -6.16
N LEU A 104 4.65 0.48 -7.18
CA LEU A 104 4.56 1.11 -8.48
C LEU A 104 4.08 0.08 -9.50
N GLU A 105 3.06 0.44 -10.27
CA GLU A 105 2.56 -0.35 -11.40
C GLU A 105 2.26 0.61 -12.55
N ASN A 106 2.87 0.38 -13.72
CA ASN A 106 2.69 1.21 -14.91
C ASN A 106 2.89 2.73 -14.66
N GLY A 107 3.86 3.09 -13.83
CA GLY A 107 4.16 4.49 -13.48
C GLY A 107 3.21 5.12 -12.45
N GLN A 108 2.17 4.41 -12.00
CA GLN A 108 1.26 4.85 -10.95
C GLN A 108 1.70 4.29 -9.59
N ALA A 109 1.80 5.16 -8.58
CA ALA A 109 2.10 4.78 -7.21
C ALA A 109 0.81 4.50 -6.42
N TYR A 110 0.85 3.43 -5.64
CA TYR A 110 -0.20 2.97 -4.74
C TYR A 110 0.37 2.83 -3.34
N TYR A 111 -0.41 3.21 -2.33
CA TYR A 111 0.06 3.31 -0.95
C TYR A 111 -0.67 2.30 -0.07
N ILE A 112 0.08 1.69 0.85
CA ILE A 112 -0.42 0.75 1.85
C ILE A 112 -0.24 1.37 3.23
N GLU A 113 -1.33 1.55 3.96
CA GLU A 113 -1.31 2.15 5.29
C GLU A 113 -2.35 1.49 6.20
N PRO A 114 -2.20 1.58 7.54
CA PRO A 114 -3.24 1.21 8.47
C PRO A 114 -4.57 1.90 8.13
N LEU A 115 -5.68 1.16 8.23
CA LEU A 115 -7.02 1.72 7.96
C LEU A 115 -7.35 2.90 8.90
N LYS A 116 -6.85 2.84 10.14
CA LYS A 116 -6.91 3.90 11.14
C LYS A 116 -5.54 3.97 11.82
N GLU A 117 -5.18 5.12 12.39
CA GLU A 117 -3.86 5.39 12.97
C GLU A 117 -3.37 4.28 13.92
N ASN A 118 -4.24 3.75 14.79
CA ASN A 118 -3.90 2.70 15.75
C ASN A 118 -4.26 1.27 15.31
N CYS A 119 -4.64 1.07 14.05
CA CYS A 119 -4.98 -0.24 13.53
C CYS A 119 -3.71 -1.06 13.20
N LYS A 120 -3.63 -2.28 13.73
CA LYS A 120 -2.49 -3.20 13.49
C LYS A 120 -2.85 -4.39 12.58
N ARG A 121 -4.14 -4.53 12.23
CA ARG A 121 -4.65 -5.70 11.50
C ARG A 121 -5.37 -5.41 10.19
N LYS A 122 -5.94 -4.21 10.02
CA LYS A 122 -6.63 -3.81 8.79
C LYS A 122 -5.87 -2.67 8.12
N TYR A 123 -5.72 -2.80 6.81
CA TYR A 123 -4.93 -1.91 5.98
C TYR A 123 -5.74 -1.51 4.76
N LYS A 124 -5.42 -0.34 4.21
CA LYS A 124 -5.98 0.14 2.96
C LYS A 124 -4.89 0.26 1.91
N ILE A 125 -5.24 -0.07 0.67
CA ILE A 125 -4.48 0.23 -0.53
C ILE A 125 -5.23 1.33 -1.24
N TYR A 126 -4.56 2.41 -1.61
CA TYR A 126 -5.21 3.55 -2.25
C TYR A 126 -4.24 4.31 -3.15
N ILE A 127 -4.82 5.07 -4.08
CA ILE A 127 -4.10 6.08 -4.86
C ILE A 127 -4.25 7.40 -4.13
N LYS A 128 -3.14 8.11 -3.86
CA LYS A 128 -3.24 9.47 -3.31
C LYS A 128 -3.98 10.36 -4.31
N PRO A 129 -4.99 11.13 -3.88
CA PRO A 129 -5.65 12.08 -4.77
C PRO A 129 -4.62 13.06 -5.34
N ARG A 130 -4.76 13.43 -6.61
CA ARG A 130 -3.87 14.42 -7.25
C ARG A 130 -4.01 15.75 -6.51
N GLY A 131 -2.91 16.23 -5.95
CA GLY A 131 -2.80 17.47 -5.19
C GLY A 131 -1.38 17.67 -4.67
N GLU A 132 -1.00 18.90 -4.33
CA GLU A 132 0.32 19.26 -3.82
C GLU A 132 0.54 18.73 -2.39
N TYR A 133 0.79 17.42 -2.26
CA TYR A 133 1.30 16.86 -1.01
C TYR A 133 2.79 17.17 -0.92
N GLN A 134 3.13 18.26 -0.21
CA GLN A 134 4.50 18.51 0.19
C GLN A 134 4.88 17.53 1.32
N VAL A 135 5.48 16.41 0.93
CA VAL A 135 6.10 15.47 1.87
C VAL A 135 7.31 16.18 2.51
N GLY A 136 7.29 16.40 3.83
CA GLY A 136 8.42 16.94 4.59
C GLY A 136 8.34 18.42 5.00
N GLN A 137 7.16 19.03 5.02
CA GLN A 137 7.04 20.39 5.57
C GLN A 137 7.09 20.39 7.11
N PRO A 138 7.72 21.40 7.75
CA PRO A 138 7.91 21.51 9.21
C PRO A 138 6.61 21.51 10.04
N ILE A 139 5.45 21.65 9.40
CA ILE A 139 4.14 21.76 10.04
C ILE A 139 3.69 20.42 10.65
N ASP A 140 4.25 19.29 10.20
CA ASP A 140 3.96 17.95 10.75
C ASP A 140 4.49 17.75 12.20
N PHE A 141 5.26 18.70 12.75
CA PHE A 141 5.81 18.62 14.11
C PHE A 141 5.05 19.43 15.17
N VAL A 142 4.00 20.17 14.80
CA VAL A 142 3.24 20.97 15.76
C VAL A 142 1.79 20.49 15.82
N LYS A 143 1.54 19.55 16.74
CA LYS A 143 0.25 19.40 17.43
C LYS A 143 0.47 18.92 18.86
#